data_AF-A0A8T5BD32-F1
#
_entry.id   AF-A0A8T5BD32-F1
#
_cell.length_a   1.000
_cell.length_b   1.000
_cell.length_c   1.000
_cell.angle_alpha   90.00
_cell.angle_beta   90.00
_cell.angle_gamma   90.00
#
_symmetry.space_group_name_H-M   'P 1'
#
loop_
_entity.id
_entity.type
_entity.pdbx_description
1 polymer ?
#
loop_
_entity_poly.entity_id
_entity_poly.type
_entity_poly.pdbx_seq_one_letter_code
_entity_poly.pdbx_strand_id
1 'polypeptide(L)'
;MDFKEILMHYSNSLVQSEIAFFCKEKWIGLHCEAINKNEKKKILIRYFKSGKPLQITQPLDVKNLILSFSRLRPRTIYATANVYKQLNKNGALEYSNLKACMPTWDIDNTIERWDATLQTILELISMLESNGVKKSFFIKFSGRGAHIHIHPYAISSELQAKYNPLSLAWSIVEYIREKTAEKIAEIALKFKAESLSVDNEIDIQRLFVAPLSIHREIPKVSVCLNPNKLENFNPFEDANLNRFKHFESWKNYVIGEADELALKAYNYIGGYPYFKTKNKRRKHPPLDKQILKLIQLNSEKQAPLKINKRII
;
A
#
# COMPACT_ATOMS: atom_id res chain seq x y z
N MET A 1 16.95 -21.29 2.55
CA MET A 1 17.21 -20.52 3.78
C MET A 1 16.75 -21.36 4.95
N ASP A 2 17.65 -21.57 5.89
CA ASP A 2 17.32 -22.33 7.10
C ASP A 2 16.51 -21.47 8.07
N PHE A 3 15.60 -22.09 8.82
CA PHE A 3 14.80 -21.36 9.81
C PHE A 3 15.67 -20.81 10.95
N LYS A 4 16.82 -21.44 11.22
CA LYS A 4 17.80 -20.93 12.18
C LYS A 4 18.36 -19.56 11.75
N GLU A 5 18.62 -19.36 10.46
CA GLU A 5 19.08 -18.07 9.92
C GLU A 5 18.02 -16.99 10.09
N ILE A 6 16.76 -17.34 9.82
CA ILE A 6 15.60 -16.45 10.05
C ILE A 6 15.49 -16.05 11.52
N LEU A 7 15.63 -17.02 12.44
CA LEU A 7 15.60 -16.77 13.88
C LEU A 7 16.76 -15.88 14.34
N MET A 8 17.97 -16.10 13.83
CA MET A 8 19.13 -15.26 14.12
C MET A 8 18.90 -13.82 13.66
N HIS A 9 18.38 -13.64 12.44
CA HIS A 9 18.05 -12.32 11.90
C HIS A 9 17.05 -11.58 12.79
N TYR A 10 15.92 -12.20 13.15
CA TYR A 10 14.92 -11.56 14.04
C TYR A 10 15.34 -11.50 15.52
N SER A 11 16.48 -12.10 15.88
CA SER A 11 17.09 -11.94 17.21
C SER A 11 18.04 -10.74 17.29
N ASN A 12 18.41 -10.13 16.16
CA ASN A 12 19.26 -8.94 16.12
C ASN A 12 18.51 -7.71 16.69
N SER A 13 19.16 -6.96 17.59
CA SER A 13 18.55 -5.81 18.27
C SER A 13 18.16 -4.67 17.35
N LEU A 14 18.98 -4.39 16.31
CA LEU A 14 18.65 -3.41 15.27
C LEU A 14 17.40 -3.86 14.50
N VAL A 15 17.35 -5.12 14.06
CA VAL A 15 16.18 -5.67 13.34
C VAL A 15 14.91 -5.52 14.19
N GLN A 16 14.98 -5.86 15.46
CA GLN A 16 13.86 -5.75 16.38
C GLN A 16 13.38 -4.31 16.58
N SER A 17 14.31 -3.36 16.74
CA SER A 17 13.97 -1.95 16.95
C SER A 17 13.35 -1.31 15.72
N GLU A 18 13.88 -1.60 14.53
CA GLU A 18 13.38 -1.09 13.25
C GLU A 18 11.96 -1.61 12.95
N ILE A 19 11.74 -2.92 13.13
CA ILE A 19 10.42 -3.53 12.92
C ILE A 19 9.42 -3.00 13.95
N ALA A 20 9.78 -2.95 15.23
CA ALA A 20 8.87 -2.46 16.27
C ALA A 20 8.47 -0.99 16.04
N PHE A 21 9.40 -0.15 15.59
CA PHE A 21 9.07 1.24 15.25
C PHE A 21 8.07 1.31 14.09
N PHE A 22 8.32 0.59 12.99
CA PHE A 22 7.42 0.58 11.83
C PHE A 22 6.02 0.03 12.16
N CYS A 23 5.97 -0.99 13.02
CA CYS A 23 4.76 -1.73 13.39
C CYS A 23 3.92 -1.07 14.49
N LYS A 24 4.45 -0.04 15.16
CA LYS A 24 3.78 0.63 16.29
C LYS A 24 2.37 1.11 15.90
N GLU A 25 1.37 0.72 16.70
CA GLU A 25 -0.06 1.06 16.50
C GLU A 25 -0.66 0.53 15.18
N LYS A 26 0.02 -0.41 14.49
CA LYS A 26 -0.43 -1.01 13.23
C LYS A 26 -0.85 -2.46 13.39
N TRP A 27 -1.71 -2.91 12.50
CA TRP A 27 -2.14 -4.31 12.47
C TRP A 27 -1.14 -5.16 11.70
N ILE A 28 -0.67 -6.25 12.33
CA ILE A 28 0.45 -7.04 11.82
C ILE A 28 -0.04 -8.26 11.05
N GLY A 29 0.65 -8.55 9.94
CA GLY A 29 0.54 -9.80 9.20
C GLY A 29 1.84 -10.58 9.30
N LEU A 30 1.77 -11.86 9.65
CA LEU A 30 2.91 -12.75 9.73
C LEU A 30 2.79 -13.81 8.65
N HIS A 31 3.66 -13.74 7.65
CA HIS A 31 3.70 -14.72 6.58
C HIS A 31 4.61 -15.88 6.93
N CYS A 32 4.14 -17.08 6.67
CA CYS A 32 4.73 -18.34 7.07
C CYS A 32 5.08 -19.19 5.84
N GLU A 33 6.19 -19.94 5.92
CA GLU A 33 6.57 -20.88 4.86
C GLU A 33 5.65 -22.11 4.83
N ALA A 34 5.01 -22.45 5.95
CA ALA A 34 4.02 -23.52 6.01
C ALA A 34 2.84 -23.25 5.07
N ILE A 35 2.39 -24.30 4.39
CA ILE A 35 1.31 -24.27 3.41
C ILE A 35 0.01 -24.73 4.06
N ASN A 36 -1.07 -24.00 3.83
CA ASN A 36 -2.42 -24.46 4.11
C ASN A 36 -2.78 -25.56 3.10
N LYS A 37 -2.98 -26.79 3.58
CA LYS A 37 -3.24 -27.96 2.73
C LYS A 37 -4.49 -27.80 1.86
N ASN A 38 -5.50 -27.07 2.34
CA ASN A 38 -6.76 -26.90 1.62
C ASN A 38 -6.65 -25.88 0.48
N GLU A 39 -5.93 -24.79 0.72
CA GLU A 39 -5.82 -23.66 -0.23
C GLU A 39 -4.58 -23.75 -1.12
N LYS A 40 -3.66 -24.67 -0.82
CA LYS A 40 -2.33 -24.79 -1.44
C LYS A 40 -1.53 -23.47 -1.45
N LYS A 41 -1.81 -22.59 -0.48
CA LYS A 41 -1.17 -21.28 -0.31
C LYS A 41 -0.40 -21.22 1.00
N LYS A 42 0.67 -20.44 1.00
CA LYS A 42 1.43 -20.11 2.22
C LYS A 42 0.54 -19.36 3.21
N ILE A 43 0.70 -19.65 4.49
CA ILE A 43 -0.16 -19.12 5.56
C ILE A 43 0.19 -17.65 5.84
N LEU A 44 -0.85 -16.82 6.01
CA LEU A 44 -0.74 -15.45 6.53
C LEU A 44 -1.55 -15.34 7.82
N ILE A 45 -0.87 -15.10 8.93
CA ILE A 45 -1.49 -14.98 10.26
C ILE A 45 -1.69 -13.51 10.57
N ARG A 46 -2.90 -13.11 10.93
CA ARG A 46 -3.21 -11.73 11.35
C ARG A 46 -3.84 -11.63 12.74
N TYR A 47 -4.15 -12.77 13.34
CA TYR A 47 -4.76 -12.87 14.67
C TYR A 47 -4.14 -14.01 15.46
N PHE A 48 -4.11 -13.87 16.78
CA PHE A 48 -3.91 -14.99 17.68
C PHE A 48 -5.14 -15.91 17.67
N LYS A 49 -5.00 -17.14 18.19
CA LYS A 49 -6.13 -18.07 18.35
C LYS A 49 -7.28 -17.50 19.19
N SER A 50 -6.98 -16.58 20.11
CA SER A 50 -7.98 -15.84 20.90
C SER A 50 -8.81 -14.85 20.08
N GLY A 51 -8.47 -14.62 18.81
CA GLY A 51 -9.09 -13.61 17.95
C GLY A 51 -8.53 -12.20 18.13
N LYS A 52 -7.52 -12.00 19.00
CA LYS A 52 -6.84 -10.70 19.14
C LYS A 52 -5.96 -10.43 17.91
N PRO A 53 -6.01 -9.23 17.29
CA PRO A 53 -5.12 -8.87 16.18
C PRO A 53 -3.65 -8.96 16.60
N LEU A 54 -2.77 -9.41 15.69
CA LEU A 54 -1.34 -9.38 15.93
C LEU A 54 -0.84 -7.93 16.00
N GLN A 55 0.02 -7.67 16.99
CA GLN A 55 0.60 -6.36 17.31
C GLN A 55 2.06 -6.55 17.72
N ILE A 56 2.89 -5.57 17.41
CA ILE A 56 4.28 -5.46 17.91
C ILE A 56 4.36 -4.08 18.56
N THR A 57 4.58 -4.03 19.86
CA THR A 57 4.58 -2.80 20.66
C THR A 57 5.96 -2.43 21.19
N GLN A 58 6.84 -3.41 21.29
CA GLN A 58 8.23 -3.26 21.74
C GLN A 58 9.16 -4.20 20.95
N PRO A 59 10.48 -3.93 20.90
CA PRO A 59 11.44 -4.73 20.13
C PRO A 59 11.38 -6.24 20.41
N LEU A 60 11.26 -6.64 21.67
CA LEU A 60 11.23 -8.05 22.06
C LEU A 60 10.01 -8.81 21.51
N ASP A 61 8.90 -8.12 21.22
CA ASP A 61 7.70 -8.73 20.64
C ASP A 61 7.98 -9.36 19.28
N VAL A 62 8.95 -8.81 18.51
CA VAL A 62 9.36 -9.35 17.21
C VAL A 62 9.85 -10.79 17.36
N LYS A 63 10.83 -11.02 18.24
CA LYS A 63 11.37 -12.36 18.50
C LYS A 63 10.31 -13.28 19.09
N ASN A 64 9.54 -12.79 20.07
CA ASN A 64 8.47 -13.56 20.70
C ASN A 64 7.43 -14.04 19.68
N LEU A 65 7.07 -13.18 18.73
CA LEU A 65 6.12 -13.50 17.66
C LEU A 65 6.66 -14.61 16.75
N ILE A 66 7.92 -14.51 16.29
CA ILE A 66 8.55 -15.56 15.46
C ILE A 66 8.60 -16.90 16.21
N LEU A 67 8.98 -16.89 17.48
CA LEU A 67 9.06 -18.11 18.31
C LEU A 67 7.68 -18.74 18.54
N SER A 68 6.67 -17.92 18.84
CA SER A 68 5.29 -18.37 19.11
C SER A 68 4.67 -19.10 17.92
N PHE A 69 5.07 -18.73 16.70
CA PHE A 69 4.59 -19.34 15.46
C PHE A 69 5.63 -20.24 14.78
N SER A 70 6.73 -20.59 15.45
CA SER A 70 7.88 -21.34 14.89
C SER A 70 7.51 -22.61 14.12
N ARG A 71 6.49 -23.36 14.57
CA ARG A 71 5.96 -24.55 13.86
C ARG A 71 5.48 -24.25 12.44
N LEU A 72 5.03 -23.03 12.18
CA LEU A 72 4.58 -22.56 10.87
C LEU A 72 5.73 -21.93 10.05
N ARG A 73 6.93 -21.85 10.62
CA ARG A 73 8.12 -21.25 10.02
C ARG A 73 7.85 -19.82 9.51
N PRO A 74 7.60 -18.86 10.43
CA PRO A 74 7.37 -17.47 10.05
C PRO A 74 8.59 -16.89 9.32
N ARG A 75 8.34 -16.12 8.28
CA ARG A 75 9.38 -15.58 7.39
C ARG A 75 9.31 -14.08 7.26
N THR A 76 8.14 -13.52 6.98
CA THR A 76 7.97 -12.08 6.71
C THR A 76 6.99 -11.47 7.69
N ILE A 77 7.35 -10.31 8.22
CA ILE A 77 6.51 -9.46 9.05
C ILE A 77 6.03 -8.30 8.16
N TYR A 78 4.72 -8.15 8.10
CA TYR A 78 4.03 -7.07 7.44
C TYR A 78 3.32 -6.20 8.48
N ALA A 79 3.13 -4.92 8.15
CA ALA A 79 2.21 -4.05 8.88
C ALA A 79 1.30 -3.32 7.90
N THR A 80 0.13 -2.91 8.35
CA THR A 80 -0.79 -2.11 7.54
C THR A 80 -0.21 -0.75 7.14
N ALA A 81 -0.74 -0.11 6.09
CA ALA A 81 -0.49 1.34 5.92
C ALA A 81 -1.18 2.17 7.01
N ASN A 82 -2.28 1.63 7.55
CA ASN A 82 -3.08 2.26 8.58
C ASN A 82 -2.46 2.18 9.97
N VAL A 83 -2.60 3.28 10.69
CA VAL A 83 -2.34 3.43 12.12
C VAL A 83 -3.68 3.56 12.83
N TYR A 84 -3.87 2.79 13.90
CA TYR A 84 -5.16 2.68 14.56
C TYR A 84 -5.15 3.37 15.92
N LYS A 85 -6.29 3.90 16.35
CA LYS A 85 -6.47 4.44 17.71
C LYS A 85 -6.45 3.30 18.74
N GLN A 86 -7.13 2.20 18.43
CA GLN A 86 -7.13 0.98 19.23
C GLN A 86 -7.20 -0.28 18.35
N LEU A 87 -6.36 -1.27 18.62
CA LEU A 87 -6.40 -2.56 17.92
C LEU A 87 -7.06 -3.64 18.79
N ASN A 88 -8.38 -3.76 18.62
CA ASN A 88 -9.21 -4.84 19.17
C ASN A 88 -9.78 -5.70 18.02
N LYS A 89 -10.55 -6.75 18.35
CA LYS A 89 -11.04 -7.76 17.38
C LYS A 89 -11.81 -7.16 16.19
N ASN A 90 -12.57 -6.09 16.39
CA ASN A 90 -13.42 -5.46 15.36
C ASN A 90 -12.83 -4.16 14.80
N GLY A 91 -12.04 -3.44 15.59
CA GLY A 91 -11.55 -2.11 15.25
C GLY A 91 -10.64 -2.05 14.02
N ALA A 92 -10.01 -3.16 13.61
CA ALA A 92 -9.10 -3.17 12.47
C ALA A 92 -9.79 -2.89 11.11
N LEU A 93 -11.11 -3.07 11.03
CA LEU A 93 -11.91 -2.82 9.82
C LEU A 93 -12.78 -1.56 9.91
N GLU A 94 -12.70 -0.83 11.02
CA GLU A 94 -13.51 0.36 11.25
C GLU A 94 -12.78 1.63 10.78
N TYR A 95 -13.34 2.29 9.77
CA TYR A 95 -12.73 3.52 9.21
C TYR A 95 -12.61 4.67 10.21
N SER A 96 -13.51 4.76 11.20
CA SER A 96 -13.47 5.75 12.28
C SER A 96 -12.36 5.50 13.30
N ASN A 97 -11.83 4.27 13.34
CA ASN A 97 -10.74 3.86 14.20
C ASN A 97 -9.36 4.15 13.60
N LEU A 98 -9.31 4.62 12.35
CA LEU A 98 -8.07 5.09 11.74
C LEU A 98 -7.63 6.39 12.41
N LYS A 99 -6.42 6.35 12.97
CA LYS A 99 -5.70 7.52 13.51
C LYS A 99 -4.92 8.20 12.40
N ALA A 100 -4.22 7.40 11.59
CA ALA A 100 -3.49 7.87 10.43
C ALA A 100 -3.37 6.80 9.35
N CYS A 101 -2.96 7.20 8.14
CA CYS A 101 -2.68 6.29 7.04
C CYS A 101 -1.42 6.76 6.31
N MET A 102 -0.54 5.83 5.97
CA MET A 102 0.74 6.08 5.31
C MET A 102 0.56 6.08 3.79
N PRO A 103 0.58 7.25 3.09
CA PRO A 103 0.58 7.28 1.63
C PRO A 103 1.77 6.48 1.11
N THR A 104 1.53 5.58 0.16
CA THR A 104 2.54 4.63 -0.32
C THR A 104 2.40 4.41 -1.82
N TRP A 105 3.50 4.56 -2.54
CA TRP A 105 3.66 4.11 -3.92
C TRP A 105 4.40 2.77 -3.92
N ASP A 106 3.81 1.75 -4.53
CA ASP A 106 4.48 0.48 -4.79
C ASP A 106 5.09 0.52 -6.19
N ILE A 107 6.41 0.49 -6.28
CA ILE A 107 7.16 0.49 -7.52
C ILE A 107 7.55 -0.95 -7.81
N ASP A 108 6.72 -1.63 -8.59
CA ASP A 108 6.93 -3.02 -8.97
C ASP A 108 7.83 -3.11 -10.20
N ASN A 109 8.82 -4.01 -10.13
CA ASN A 109 9.74 -4.28 -11.23
C ASN A 109 10.49 -5.60 -11.00
N THR A 110 11.39 -5.94 -11.93
CA THR A 110 12.41 -6.98 -11.76
C THR A 110 13.70 -6.40 -11.17
N ILE A 111 14.39 -7.18 -10.33
CA ILE A 111 15.62 -6.72 -9.67
C ILE A 111 16.75 -6.46 -10.69
N GLU A 112 16.73 -7.14 -11.82
CA GLU A 112 17.64 -6.97 -12.95
C GLU A 112 17.47 -5.60 -13.65
N ARG A 113 16.32 -4.96 -13.45
CA ARG A 113 16.00 -3.63 -14.00
C ARG A 113 16.03 -2.55 -12.91
N TRP A 114 16.85 -2.73 -11.89
CA TRP A 114 16.96 -1.81 -10.76
C TRP A 114 17.22 -0.35 -11.16
N ASP A 115 18.01 -0.10 -12.21
CA ASP A 115 18.26 1.27 -12.68
C ASP A 115 16.98 1.98 -13.09
N ALA A 116 16.02 1.27 -13.70
CA ALA A 116 14.71 1.83 -14.03
C ALA A 116 13.92 2.16 -12.76
N THR A 117 13.95 1.27 -11.76
CA THR A 117 13.33 1.51 -10.45
C THR A 117 13.96 2.72 -9.75
N LEU A 118 15.28 2.87 -9.82
CA LEU A 118 16.00 4.02 -9.25
C LEU A 118 15.58 5.34 -9.93
N GLN A 119 15.48 5.38 -11.25
CA GLN A 119 15.02 6.57 -11.98
C GLN A 119 13.57 6.92 -11.62
N THR A 120 12.70 5.93 -11.47
CA THR A 120 11.32 6.13 -11.01
C THR A 120 11.27 6.67 -9.57
N ILE A 121 12.15 6.18 -8.69
CA ILE A 121 12.26 6.72 -7.32
C ILE A 121 12.63 8.21 -7.37
N LEU A 122 13.62 8.58 -8.17
CA LEU A 122 14.08 9.97 -8.31
C LEU A 122 12.96 10.88 -8.84
N GLU A 123 12.20 10.43 -9.84
CA GLU A 123 11.05 11.19 -10.37
C GLU A 123 9.96 11.41 -9.31
N LEU A 124 9.61 10.36 -8.56
CA LEU A 124 8.62 10.47 -7.49
C LEU A 124 9.08 11.40 -6.37
N ILE A 125 10.36 11.34 -5.97
CA ILE A 125 10.94 12.28 -5.00
C ILE A 125 10.85 13.71 -5.52
N SER A 126 11.27 13.96 -6.76
CA SER A 126 11.18 15.29 -7.37
C SER A 126 9.74 15.80 -7.36
N MET A 127 8.76 14.93 -7.64
CA MET A 127 7.35 15.30 -7.59
C MET A 127 6.88 15.61 -6.16
N LEU A 128 7.29 14.83 -5.16
CA LEU A 128 6.97 15.10 -3.75
C LEU A 128 7.56 16.43 -3.27
N GLU A 129 8.84 16.68 -3.57
CA GLU A 129 9.53 17.90 -3.16
C GLU A 129 8.95 19.15 -3.82
N SER A 130 8.56 19.04 -5.10
CA SER A 130 7.86 20.13 -5.81
C SER A 130 6.47 20.45 -5.23
N ASN A 131 5.88 19.51 -4.49
CA ASN A 131 4.65 19.69 -3.73
C ASN A 131 4.89 19.91 -2.22
N GLY A 132 6.11 20.28 -1.83
CA GLY A 132 6.44 20.70 -0.46
C GLY A 132 6.87 19.60 0.51
N VAL A 133 6.83 18.33 0.12
CA VAL A 133 7.21 17.21 1.00
C VAL A 133 8.68 16.86 0.81
N LYS A 134 9.54 17.29 1.74
CA LYS A 134 11.00 17.16 1.61
C LYS A 134 11.63 16.25 2.67
N LYS A 135 11.06 16.19 3.88
CA LYS A 135 11.67 15.50 5.02
C LYS A 135 10.89 14.27 5.47
N SER A 136 9.58 14.25 5.25
CA SER A 136 8.68 13.25 5.83
C SER A 136 8.36 12.09 4.89
N PHE A 137 9.28 11.72 4.02
CA PHE A 137 9.17 10.50 3.22
C PHE A 137 10.36 9.58 3.43
N PHE A 138 10.16 8.29 3.16
CA PHE A 138 11.24 7.32 3.13
C PHE A 138 11.05 6.31 2.01
N ILE A 139 12.16 5.75 1.58
CA ILE A 139 12.23 4.82 0.47
C ILE A 139 12.66 3.48 1.05
N LYS A 140 12.00 2.41 0.63
CA LYS A 140 12.29 1.06 1.12
C LYS A 140 12.38 0.10 -0.04
N PHE A 141 13.52 -0.56 -0.18
CA PHE A 141 13.64 -1.72 -1.07
C PHE A 141 12.72 -2.84 -0.57
N SER A 142 11.78 -3.29 -1.40
CA SER A 142 10.76 -4.27 -1.01
C SER A 142 11.20 -5.72 -1.26
N GLY A 143 12.30 -5.93 -1.98
CA GLY A 143 12.88 -7.23 -2.32
C GLY A 143 13.11 -7.38 -3.82
N ARG A 144 12.23 -6.83 -4.66
CA ARG A 144 12.39 -6.80 -6.13
C ARG A 144 12.29 -5.38 -6.68
N GLY A 145 11.33 -4.63 -6.16
CA GLY A 145 11.15 -3.21 -6.43
C GLY A 145 11.39 -2.36 -5.18
N ALA A 146 10.65 -1.26 -5.07
CA ALA A 146 10.76 -0.34 -3.96
C ALA A 146 9.42 0.26 -3.60
N HIS A 147 9.26 0.66 -2.34
CA HIS A 147 8.13 1.47 -1.91
C HIS A 147 8.63 2.85 -1.50
N ILE A 148 7.87 3.88 -1.86
CA ILE A 148 8.03 5.22 -1.31
C ILE A 148 6.85 5.46 -0.38
N HIS A 149 7.15 5.90 0.84
CA HIS A 149 6.17 6.11 1.89
C HIS A 149 6.27 7.55 2.39
N ILE A 150 5.15 8.25 2.52
CA ILE A 150 5.08 9.45 3.37
C ILE A 150 4.78 9.01 4.79
N HIS A 151 5.52 9.52 5.76
CA HIS A 151 5.29 9.23 7.17
C HIS A 151 3.85 9.58 7.57
N PRO A 152 3.09 8.69 8.22
CA PRO A 152 1.65 8.89 8.47
C PRO A 152 1.33 10.12 9.34
N TYR A 153 2.30 10.60 10.12
CA TYR A 153 2.19 11.79 10.96
C TYR A 153 2.74 13.07 10.30
N ALA A 154 3.14 13.01 9.02
CA ALA A 154 3.45 14.20 8.22
C ALA A 154 2.19 15.01 7.88
N ILE A 155 1.03 14.35 7.87
CA ILE A 155 -0.28 14.98 7.75
C ILE A 155 -0.75 15.33 9.17
N SER A 156 -1.16 16.57 9.40
CA SER A 156 -1.58 17.05 10.71
C SER A 156 -2.80 16.29 11.26
N SER A 157 -2.87 16.17 12.58
CA SER A 157 -4.01 15.54 13.26
C SER A 157 -5.34 16.21 12.93
N GLU A 158 -5.31 17.53 12.76
CA GLU A 158 -6.43 18.41 12.42
C GLU A 158 -6.99 18.05 11.05
N LEU A 159 -6.11 17.91 10.05
CA LEU A 159 -6.53 17.56 8.70
C LEU A 159 -7.02 16.10 8.64
N GLN A 160 -6.33 15.19 9.34
CA GLN A 160 -6.71 13.78 9.43
C GLN A 160 -8.08 13.58 10.09
N ALA A 161 -8.42 14.39 11.09
CA ALA A 161 -9.74 14.39 11.71
C ALA A 161 -10.85 14.88 10.76
N LYS A 162 -10.53 15.77 9.82
CA LYS A 162 -11.51 16.39 8.92
C LYS A 162 -11.87 15.53 7.70
N TYR A 163 -10.91 14.84 7.07
CA TYR A 163 -11.12 14.19 5.75
C TYR A 163 -11.05 12.64 5.72
N ASN A 164 -10.83 12.01 6.88
CA ASN A 164 -10.46 10.60 7.05
C ASN A 164 -9.04 10.28 6.51
N PRO A 165 -8.15 9.66 7.31
CA PRO A 165 -6.77 9.38 6.89
C PRO A 165 -6.63 8.54 5.62
N LEU A 166 -7.50 7.54 5.41
CA LEU A 166 -7.42 6.65 4.26
C LEU A 166 -7.73 7.40 2.95
N SER A 167 -8.70 8.31 2.99
CA SER A 167 -9.01 9.16 1.84
C SER A 167 -7.86 10.07 1.47
N LEU A 168 -7.23 10.71 2.46
CA LEU A 168 -6.09 11.58 2.23
C LEU A 168 -4.92 10.81 1.62
N ALA A 169 -4.58 9.65 2.20
CA ALA A 169 -3.52 8.80 1.67
C ALA A 169 -3.81 8.33 0.24
N TRP A 170 -5.03 7.85 -0.03
CA TRP A 170 -5.45 7.47 -1.38
C TRP A 170 -5.28 8.63 -2.38
N SER A 171 -5.81 9.80 -2.04
CA SER A 171 -5.80 10.97 -2.93
C SER A 171 -4.37 11.38 -3.28
N ILE A 172 -3.48 11.43 -2.27
CA ILE A 172 -2.07 11.80 -2.46
C ILE A 172 -1.39 10.83 -3.43
N VAL A 173 -1.58 9.52 -3.21
CA VAL A 173 -0.93 8.49 -4.05
C VAL A 173 -1.43 8.57 -5.49
N GLU A 174 -2.75 8.65 -5.70
CA GLU A 174 -3.35 8.83 -7.03
C GLU A 174 -2.84 10.10 -7.72
N TYR A 175 -2.84 11.22 -7.01
CA TYR A 175 -2.44 12.52 -7.57
C TYR A 175 -1.00 12.47 -8.09
N ILE A 176 -0.06 11.99 -7.27
CA ILE A 176 1.34 11.89 -7.67
C ILE A 176 1.52 10.87 -8.80
N ARG A 177 0.80 9.75 -8.76
CA ARG A 177 0.85 8.75 -9.84
C ARG A 177 0.38 9.34 -11.17
N GLU A 178 -0.76 10.04 -11.20
CA GLU A 178 -1.24 10.70 -12.43
C GLU A 178 -0.24 11.73 -12.97
N LYS A 179 0.42 12.49 -12.09
CA LYS A 179 1.39 13.52 -12.52
C LYS A 179 2.74 12.97 -12.98
N THR A 180 3.06 11.73 -12.63
CA THR A 180 4.35 11.10 -13.00
C THR A 180 4.21 10.02 -14.07
N ALA A 181 2.98 9.65 -14.45
CA ALA A 181 2.70 8.53 -15.36
C ALA A 181 3.44 8.62 -16.71
N GLU A 182 3.47 9.80 -17.33
CA GLU A 182 4.13 10.00 -18.63
C GLU A 182 5.64 9.74 -18.54
N LYS A 183 6.32 10.38 -17.57
CA LYS A 183 7.75 10.18 -17.36
C LYS A 183 8.11 8.76 -16.93
N ILE A 184 7.26 8.11 -16.13
CA ILE A 184 7.46 6.70 -15.75
C ILE A 184 7.37 5.80 -17.00
N ALA A 185 6.46 6.08 -17.92
CA ALA A 185 6.38 5.36 -19.19
C ALA A 185 7.65 5.57 -20.06
N GLU A 186 8.17 6.80 -20.11
CA GLU A 186 9.45 7.09 -20.76
C GLU A 186 10.62 6.32 -20.14
N ILE A 187 10.69 6.26 -18.80
CA ILE A 187 11.69 5.46 -18.07
C ILE A 187 11.56 3.98 -18.43
N ALA A 188 10.34 3.43 -18.40
CA ALA A 188 10.09 2.02 -18.73
C ALA A 188 10.60 1.69 -20.15
N LEU A 189 10.33 2.55 -21.13
CA LEU A 189 10.81 2.40 -22.51
C LEU A 189 12.33 2.50 -22.61
N LYS A 190 12.92 3.53 -22.00
CA LYS A 190 14.37 3.79 -22.04
C LYS A 190 15.18 2.62 -21.49
N PHE A 191 14.73 2.03 -20.38
CA PHE A 191 15.43 0.94 -19.70
C PHE A 191 14.95 -0.46 -20.11
N LYS A 192 14.00 -0.55 -21.07
CA LYS A 192 13.36 -1.82 -21.49
C LYS A 192 12.83 -2.60 -20.28
N ALA A 193 12.17 -1.88 -19.37
CA ALA A 193 11.60 -2.41 -18.13
C ALA A 193 10.08 -2.58 -18.29
N GLU A 194 9.67 -3.61 -19.04
CA GLU A 194 8.25 -3.87 -19.37
C GLU A 194 7.38 -4.15 -18.13
N SER A 195 7.98 -4.67 -17.07
CA SER A 195 7.31 -4.94 -15.79
C SER A 195 7.24 -3.75 -14.85
N LEU A 196 7.79 -2.59 -15.23
CA LEU A 196 7.83 -1.42 -14.35
C LEU A 196 6.42 -0.83 -14.20
N SER A 197 5.89 -0.83 -12.99
CA SER A 197 4.65 -0.14 -12.62
C SER A 197 4.83 0.67 -11.34
N VAL A 198 3.96 1.67 -11.17
CA VAL A 198 3.83 2.41 -9.93
C VAL A 198 2.37 2.39 -9.54
N ASP A 199 2.04 1.61 -8.52
CA ASP A 199 0.65 1.29 -8.19
C ASP A 199 0.20 1.98 -6.89
N ASN A 200 -1.08 2.35 -6.87
CA ASN A 200 -1.74 2.76 -5.64
C ASN A 200 -2.42 1.56 -5.00
N GLU A 201 -1.80 1.06 -3.95
CA GLU A 201 -2.33 -0.10 -3.22
C GLU A 201 -3.02 0.28 -1.91
N ILE A 202 -3.30 1.57 -1.69
CA ILE A 202 -3.95 2.02 -0.45
C ILE A 202 -5.31 1.33 -0.31
N ASP A 203 -5.42 0.49 0.71
CA ASP A 203 -6.64 -0.20 1.11
C ASP A 203 -6.66 -0.32 2.64
N ILE A 204 -7.85 -0.47 3.23
CA ILE A 204 -8.02 -0.57 4.68
C ILE A 204 -7.22 -1.74 5.29
N GLN A 205 -7.02 -2.82 4.52
CA GLN A 205 -6.31 -4.01 4.95
C GLN A 205 -4.92 -4.15 4.33
N ARG A 206 -4.49 -3.23 3.45
CA ARG A 206 -3.22 -3.37 2.72
C ARG A 206 -2.05 -3.51 3.67
N LEU A 207 -1.22 -4.51 3.40
CA LEU A 207 -0.04 -4.87 4.16
C LEU A 207 1.23 -4.54 3.38
N PHE A 208 2.18 -3.90 4.05
CA PHE A 208 3.52 -3.61 3.52
C PHE A 208 4.58 -4.30 4.38
N VAL A 209 5.62 -4.84 3.73
CA VAL A 209 6.74 -5.51 4.41
C VAL A 209 7.37 -4.53 5.42
N ALA A 210 7.62 -4.94 6.65
CA ALA A 210 8.31 -4.10 7.62
C ALA A 210 9.78 -3.91 7.22
N PRO A 211 10.39 -2.72 7.43
CA PRO A 211 11.84 -2.55 7.31
C PRO A 211 12.59 -3.61 8.11
N LEU A 212 13.69 -4.09 7.56
CA LEU A 212 14.48 -5.23 8.01
C LEU A 212 13.72 -6.55 8.11
N SER A 213 12.51 -6.70 7.56
CA SER A 213 11.89 -8.01 7.43
C SER A 213 12.40 -8.75 6.19
N ILE A 214 12.48 -10.08 6.28
CA ILE A 214 12.91 -10.96 5.18
C ILE A 214 11.78 -11.10 4.18
N HIS A 215 12.08 -10.96 2.89
CA HIS A 215 11.11 -11.13 1.81
C HIS A 215 10.54 -12.57 1.76
N ARG A 216 9.27 -12.69 1.34
CA ARG A 216 8.47 -13.92 1.42
C ARG A 216 8.96 -15.12 0.60
N GLU A 217 9.78 -14.88 -0.41
CA GLU A 217 10.24 -15.87 -1.39
C GLU A 217 11.75 -15.85 -1.55
N ILE A 218 12.29 -14.71 -1.98
CA ILE A 218 13.73 -14.52 -2.15
C ILE A 218 14.46 -14.26 -0.83
N PRO A 219 15.76 -14.61 -0.72
CA PRO A 219 16.56 -14.45 0.48
C PRO A 219 17.07 -13.00 0.66
N LYS A 220 16.17 -12.02 0.55
CA LYS A 220 16.49 -10.59 0.67
C LYS A 220 15.83 -9.97 1.89
N VAL A 221 16.49 -8.98 2.47
CA VAL A 221 15.97 -8.15 3.57
C VAL A 221 15.43 -6.86 2.98
N SER A 222 14.25 -6.44 3.40
CA SER A 222 13.70 -5.14 3.03
C SER A 222 14.45 -4.04 3.76
N VAL A 223 15.12 -3.13 3.06
CA VAL A 223 15.97 -2.09 3.68
C VAL A 223 15.48 -0.70 3.33
N CYS A 224 15.56 0.24 4.28
CA CYS A 224 15.33 1.65 3.99
C CYS A 224 16.57 2.25 3.33
N LEU A 225 16.36 3.02 2.27
CA LEU A 225 17.42 3.64 1.48
C LEU A 225 17.64 5.09 1.92
N ASN A 226 18.88 5.57 1.84
CA ASN A 226 19.19 6.98 2.09
C ASN A 226 18.85 7.80 0.83
N PRO A 227 17.89 8.75 0.89
CA PRO A 227 17.51 9.55 -0.27
C PRO A 227 18.67 10.31 -0.92
N ASN A 228 19.68 10.71 -0.14
CA ASN A 228 20.84 11.46 -0.63
C ASN A 228 21.95 10.56 -1.21
N LYS A 229 21.82 9.24 -1.13
CA LYS A 229 22.84 8.27 -1.55
C LYS A 229 22.23 7.06 -2.27
N LEU A 230 21.15 7.27 -3.03
CA LEU A 230 20.41 6.18 -3.69
C LEU A 230 21.25 5.43 -4.72
N GLU A 231 22.11 6.13 -5.46
CA GLU A 231 23.01 5.55 -6.47
C GLU A 231 24.04 4.57 -5.87
N ASN A 232 24.30 4.66 -4.55
CA ASN A 232 25.27 3.79 -3.87
C ASN A 232 24.68 2.44 -3.43
N PHE A 233 23.39 2.22 -3.66
CA PHE A 233 22.69 1.01 -3.23
C PHE A 233 22.66 -0.03 -4.36
N ASN A 234 23.19 -1.22 -4.09
CA ASN A 234 23.08 -2.37 -4.98
C ASN A 234 22.20 -3.46 -4.35
N PRO A 235 20.99 -3.76 -4.90
CA PRO A 235 20.08 -4.74 -4.30
C PRO A 235 20.62 -6.18 -4.27
N PHE A 236 21.60 -6.52 -5.12
CA PHE A 236 22.25 -7.84 -5.14
C PHE A 236 23.17 -8.05 -3.94
N GLU A 237 23.81 -6.99 -3.45
CA GLU A 237 24.82 -7.06 -2.37
C GLU A 237 24.34 -6.48 -1.04
N ASP A 238 23.57 -5.39 -1.09
CA ASP A 238 23.26 -4.53 0.05
C ASP A 238 21.93 -4.86 0.75
N ALA A 239 21.31 -5.98 0.38
CA ALA A 239 20.03 -6.44 0.94
C ALA A 239 20.02 -7.94 1.28
N ASN A 240 21.17 -8.51 1.60
CA ASN A 240 21.32 -9.91 2.01
C ASN A 240 21.16 -10.07 3.54
N LEU A 241 20.80 -11.27 4.01
CA LEU A 241 20.59 -11.50 5.45
C LEU A 241 21.86 -11.30 6.29
N ASN A 242 23.00 -11.72 5.76
CA ASN A 242 24.30 -11.60 6.41
C ASN A 242 24.96 -10.23 6.20
N ARG A 243 24.45 -9.44 5.24
CA ARG A 243 25.00 -8.15 4.87
C ARG A 243 23.92 -7.29 4.23
N PHE A 244 23.52 -6.24 4.95
CA PHE A 244 22.57 -5.25 4.44
C PHE A 244 23.02 -3.83 4.78
N LYS A 245 22.66 -2.86 3.93
CA LYS A 245 22.81 -1.43 4.21
C LYS A 245 21.43 -0.84 4.47
N HIS A 246 21.21 -0.36 5.69
CA HIS A 246 19.93 0.18 6.13
C HIS A 246 20.10 1.61 6.61
N PHE A 247 19.27 2.52 6.10
CA PHE A 247 19.27 3.92 6.50
C PHE A 247 18.33 4.15 7.68
N GLU A 248 18.85 4.24 8.91
CA GLU A 248 18.06 4.30 10.15
C GLU A 248 17.26 5.59 10.35
N SER A 249 17.66 6.71 9.72
CA SER A 249 16.98 8.01 9.88
C SER A 249 15.70 8.15 9.04
N TRP A 250 15.22 7.07 8.44
CA TRP A 250 13.93 7.01 7.71
C TRP A 250 12.71 7.38 8.56
N LYS A 251 12.86 7.36 9.89
CA LYS A 251 11.82 7.61 10.88
C LYS A 251 11.44 9.08 11.05
N ASN A 252 12.26 9.99 10.49
CA ASN A 252 12.10 11.42 10.67
C ASN A 252 10.86 11.94 9.91
N TYR A 253 10.17 12.91 10.50
CA TYR A 253 9.05 13.61 9.87
C TYR A 253 8.82 14.98 10.49
N VAL A 254 8.09 15.82 9.78
CA VAL A 254 7.62 17.15 10.20
C VAL A 254 6.10 17.15 10.12
N ILE A 255 5.45 17.45 11.25
CA ILE A 255 3.99 17.52 11.33
C ILE A 255 3.50 18.65 10.43
N GLY A 256 2.50 18.37 9.59
CA GLY A 256 1.88 19.33 8.69
C GLY A 256 2.63 19.54 7.37
N GLU A 257 3.81 18.96 7.16
CA GLU A 257 4.57 19.10 5.91
C GLU A 257 3.77 18.60 4.69
N ALA A 258 2.95 17.57 4.87
CA ALA A 258 2.17 16.98 3.78
C ALA A 258 0.75 17.57 3.65
N ASP A 259 0.37 18.57 4.45
CA ASP A 259 -1.03 19.07 4.49
C ASP A 259 -1.45 19.75 3.19
N GLU A 260 -0.59 20.57 2.59
CA GLU A 260 -0.88 21.26 1.34
C GLU A 260 -1.07 20.26 0.20
N LEU A 261 -0.14 19.31 0.06
CA LEU A 261 -0.26 18.21 -0.90
C LEU A 261 -1.52 17.39 -0.65
N ALA A 262 -1.84 17.07 0.60
CA ALA A 262 -3.03 16.29 0.96
C ALA A 262 -4.32 17.01 0.54
N LEU A 263 -4.45 18.31 0.83
CA LEU A 263 -5.61 19.11 0.44
C LEU A 263 -5.71 19.26 -1.07
N LYS A 264 -4.60 19.58 -1.74
CA LYS A 264 -4.50 19.72 -3.20
C LYS A 264 -4.93 18.43 -3.89
N ALA A 265 -4.38 17.30 -3.45
CA ALA A 265 -4.68 15.98 -3.99
C ALA A 265 -6.14 15.58 -3.73
N TYR A 266 -6.66 15.78 -2.51
CA TYR A 266 -8.05 15.46 -2.18
C TYR A 266 -9.05 16.29 -2.99
N ASN A 267 -8.77 17.57 -3.22
CA ASN A 267 -9.64 18.43 -4.04
C ASN A 267 -9.63 18.04 -5.52
N TYR A 268 -8.50 17.52 -6.02
CA TYR A 268 -8.34 17.12 -7.42
C TYR A 268 -8.87 15.70 -7.69
N ILE A 269 -8.50 14.71 -6.86
CA ILE A 269 -8.87 13.30 -7.03
C ILE A 269 -10.21 12.96 -6.34
N GLY A 270 -10.45 13.52 -5.16
CA GLY A 270 -11.50 13.09 -4.23
C GLY A 270 -11.06 11.97 -3.30
N GLY A 271 -11.90 11.65 -2.31
CA GLY A 271 -11.59 10.64 -1.29
C GLY A 271 -11.61 9.19 -1.80
N TYR A 272 -11.25 8.27 -0.91
CA TYR A 272 -11.11 6.84 -1.24
C TYR A 272 -12.42 6.26 -1.82
N PRO A 273 -12.37 5.63 -3.02
CA PRO A 273 -13.56 5.35 -3.81
C PRO A 273 -14.47 4.29 -3.16
N TYR A 274 -13.90 3.39 -2.36
CA TYR A 274 -14.63 2.27 -1.77
C TYR A 274 -15.33 2.59 -0.44
N PHE A 275 -15.29 3.85 0.01
CA PHE A 275 -16.16 4.33 1.09
C PHE A 275 -17.66 4.18 0.76
N LYS A 276 -18.02 3.98 -0.52
CA LYS A 276 -19.41 3.93 -0.99
C LYS A 276 -19.68 2.82 -2.01
N THR A 277 -19.75 1.57 -1.56
CA THR A 277 -20.72 0.57 -2.06
C THR A 277 -21.97 0.52 -1.18
N LYS A 278 -22.43 1.68 -0.69
CA LYS A 278 -23.81 1.88 -0.27
C LYS A 278 -24.38 3.06 -1.05
N ASN A 279 -25.06 2.72 -2.15
CA ASN A 279 -26.07 3.51 -2.84
C ASN A 279 -25.68 4.93 -3.30
N LYS A 280 -24.88 5.05 -4.36
CA LYS A 280 -25.26 6.02 -5.39
C LYS A 280 -26.48 5.42 -6.10
N ARG A 281 -27.70 5.64 -5.56
CA ARG A 281 -28.93 5.49 -6.36
C ARG A 281 -28.70 6.36 -7.58
N ARG A 282 -28.56 5.75 -8.76
CA ARG A 282 -28.49 6.53 -10.00
C ARG A 282 -29.75 7.38 -10.03
N LYS A 283 -29.62 8.71 -10.09
CA LYS A 283 -30.79 9.62 -10.22
C LYS A 283 -31.59 9.29 -11.48
N HIS A 284 -30.93 8.70 -12.47
CA HIS A 284 -31.51 8.25 -13.73
C HIS A 284 -31.19 6.78 -13.99
N PRO A 285 -32.07 6.03 -14.66
CA PRO A 285 -31.74 4.71 -15.19
C PRO A 285 -30.48 4.75 -16.06
N PRO A 286 -29.71 3.65 -16.20
CA PRO A 286 -28.63 3.57 -17.19
C PRO A 286 -29.10 4.02 -18.58
N LEU A 287 -28.19 4.66 -19.35
CA LEU A 287 -28.49 5.23 -20.67
C LEU A 287 -29.13 4.21 -21.60
N ASP A 288 -28.66 2.97 -21.58
CA ASP A 288 -29.19 1.85 -22.39
C ASP A 288 -30.67 1.59 -22.10
N LYS A 289 -31.10 1.68 -20.84
CA LYS A 289 -32.51 1.56 -20.45
C LYS A 289 -33.34 2.76 -20.90
N GLN A 290 -32.74 3.95 -20.95
CA GLN A 290 -33.40 5.14 -21.46
C GLN A 290 -33.58 5.05 -22.98
N ILE A 291 -32.53 4.62 -23.70
CA ILE A 291 -32.53 4.40 -25.16
C ILE A 291 -33.56 3.33 -25.52
N LEU A 292 -33.55 2.17 -24.85
CA LEU A 292 -34.53 1.11 -25.07
C LEU A 292 -35.96 1.60 -24.83
N LYS A 293 -36.21 2.36 -23.77
CA LYS A 293 -37.53 2.94 -23.49
C LYS A 293 -37.98 3.93 -24.57
N LEU A 294 -37.05 4.74 -25.10
CA LEU A 294 -37.32 5.69 -26.18
C LEU A 294 -37.63 4.99 -27.51
N ILE A 295 -36.88 3.92 -27.82
CA ILE A 295 -37.12 3.06 -28.98
C ILE A 295 -38.49 2.38 -28.86
N GLN A 296 -38.83 1.86 -27.68
CA GLN A 296 -40.09 1.18 -27.42
C GLN A 296 -41.29 2.14 -27.56
N LEU A 297 -41.20 3.34 -26.98
CA LEU A 297 -42.21 4.40 -27.14
C LEU A 297 -42.39 4.87 -28.58
N ASN A 298 -41.31 4.90 -29.38
CA ASN A 298 -41.38 5.25 -30.80
C ASN A 298 -41.96 4.11 -31.64
N SER A 299 -41.71 2.85 -31.28
CA SER A 299 -42.29 1.68 -31.96
C SER A 299 -43.81 1.56 -31.72
N GLU A 300 -44.30 1.94 -30.54
CA GLU A 300 -45.74 1.96 -30.23
C GLU A 300 -46.48 3.09 -30.95
N LYS A 301 -45.82 4.24 -31.19
CA LYS A 301 -46.37 5.35 -31.98
C LYS A 301 -46.40 5.11 -33.49
N GLN A 302 -45.61 4.15 -33.99
CA GLN A 302 -45.58 3.75 -35.39
C GLN A 302 -46.47 2.54 -35.69
N ALA A 303 -47.21 2.01 -34.71
CA ALA A 303 -48.20 0.96 -34.96
C ALA A 303 -49.29 1.50 -35.91
N PRO A 304 -49.51 0.89 -37.09
CA PRO A 304 -50.50 1.38 -38.04
C PRO A 304 -51.90 1.29 -37.44
N LEU A 305 -52.66 2.38 -37.59
CA LEU A 305 -54.11 2.42 -37.41
C LEU A 305 -54.70 1.18 -38.08
N LYS A 306 -55.33 0.29 -37.29
CA LYS A 306 -56.10 -0.83 -37.82
C LYS A 306 -57.17 -0.27 -38.74
N ILE A 307 -56.95 -0.38 -40.04
CA ILE A 307 -57.95 -0.06 -41.05
C ILE A 307 -59.10 -1.04 -40.85
N ASN A 308 -60.23 -0.51 -40.43
CA ASN A 308 -61.52 -1.19 -40.46
C ASN A 308 -61.81 -1.60 -41.90
N LYS A 309 -61.74 -2.91 -42.19
CA LYS A 309 -62.44 -3.49 -43.34
C LYS A 309 -63.68 -4.21 -42.84
N ARG A 310 -64.81 -3.53 -43.07
CA ARG A 310 -66.17 -4.04 -43.01
C ARG A 310 -66.54 -4.52 -44.42
N ILE A 311 -67.44 -5.52 -44.52
CA ILE A 311 -68.24 -5.95 -45.71
C ILE A 311 -67.48 -6.96 -46.60
N ILE A 312 -67.98 -8.17 -46.98
CA ILE A 312 -69.33 -8.74 -47.19
C ILE A 312 -69.39 -10.13 -46.54
#